data_AF-A0A7J2YYW5-F1
#
_entry.id   AF-A0A7J2YYW5-F1
#
_cell.length_a   1.000
_cell.length_b   1.000
_cell.length_c   1.000
_cell.angle_alpha   90.00
_cell.angle_beta   90.00
_cell.angle_gamma   90.00
#
_symmetry.space_group_name_H-M   'P 1'
#
loop_
_entity.id
_entity.type
_entity.pdbx_description
1 polymer ?
#
loop_
_entity_poly.entity_id
_entity_poly.type
_entity_poly.pdbx_seq_one_letter_code
_entity_poly.pdbx_strand_id
1 'polypeptide(L)'
;MNLNEVVDLLKEMVDSCSDLNGGDFLIAPSKVAQSRVEGYEIHMTGKFSESAKRYLNDLAIKKKLAIIQHPESVMIYQVRSKP
;
A
#
# COMPACT_ATOMS: atom_id res chain seq x y z
N MET A 1 3.37 6.66 -7.24
CA MET A 1 4.60 5.93 -6.90
C MET A 1 5.20 5.31 -8.16
N ASN A 2 6.47 5.55 -8.41
CA ASN A 2 7.24 4.74 -9.36
C ASN A 2 7.60 3.39 -8.73
N LEU A 3 8.16 2.47 -9.53
CA LEU A 3 8.43 1.11 -9.06
C LEU A 3 9.45 1.05 -7.91
N ASN A 4 10.48 1.90 -7.93
CA ASN A 4 11.50 1.93 -6.88
C ASN A 4 10.88 2.38 -5.54
N GLU A 5 10.06 3.43 -5.57
CA GLU A 5 9.33 3.91 -4.38
C GLU A 5 8.44 2.82 -3.79
N VAL A 6 7.78 2.01 -4.63
CA VAL A 6 6.96 0.89 -4.18
C VAL A 6 7.80 -0.22 -3.54
N VAL A 7 8.93 -0.57 -4.15
CA VAL A 7 9.83 -1.60 -3.61
C VAL A 7 10.42 -1.16 -2.27
N ASP A 8 10.82 0.10 -2.13
CA ASP A 8 11.35 0.63 -0.88
C ASP A 8 10.27 0.71 0.21
N LEU A 9 9.05 1.08 -0.16
CA LEU A 9 7.90 1.04 0.75
C LEU A 9 7.60 -0.39 1.23
N LEU A 10 7.65 -1.37 0.32
CA LEU A 10 7.43 -2.78 0.65
C LEU A 10 8.47 -3.29 1.65
N LYS A 11 9.75 -2.96 1.44
CA LYS A 11 10.83 -3.31 2.38
C LYS A 11 10.59 -2.68 3.74
N GLU A 12 10.29 -1.38 3.80
CA GLU A 12 9.99 -0.70 5.07
C GLU A 12 8.83 -1.38 5.83
N MET A 13 7.77 -1.78 5.12
CA MET A 13 6.63 -2.48 5.71
C MET A 13 7.00 -3.83 6.31
N VAL A 14 7.72 -4.66 5.55
CA VAL A 14 8.13 -6.00 5.98
C VAL A 14 9.16 -5.92 7.12
N ASP A 15 10.10 -4.98 7.07
CA ASP A 15 11.14 -4.81 8.10
C ASP A 15 10.59 -4.22 9.41
N SER A 16 9.58 -3.34 9.32
CA SER A 16 9.05 -2.61 10.48
C SER A 16 7.82 -3.27 11.12
N CYS A 17 7.15 -4.18 10.42
CA CYS A 17 5.94 -4.84 10.90
C CYS A 17 6.00 -6.34 10.63
N SER A 18 6.45 -7.11 11.63
CA SER A 18 6.54 -8.58 11.55
C SER A 18 5.21 -9.28 11.26
N ASP A 19 4.10 -8.60 11.55
CA ASP A 19 2.74 -9.08 11.30
C ASP A 19 2.32 -8.96 9.82
N LEU A 20 3.09 -8.24 9.00
CA LEU A 20 2.95 -8.21 7.55
C LEU A 20 3.79 -9.33 6.93
N ASN A 21 3.45 -10.57 7.28
CA ASN A 21 4.18 -11.76 6.87
C ASN A 21 3.69 -12.28 5.52
N GLY A 22 4.35 -11.86 4.44
CA GLY A 22 4.52 -12.59 3.16
C GLY A 22 3.29 -13.02 2.36
N GLY A 23 2.07 -12.87 2.87
CA GLY A 23 0.83 -13.19 2.19
C GLY A 23 0.52 -12.14 1.13
N ASP A 24 0.68 -12.54 -0.13
CA ASP A 24 0.08 -11.95 -1.32
C ASP A 24 0.16 -10.42 -1.44
N PHE A 25 1.40 -9.91 -1.52
CA PHE A 25 1.64 -8.57 -2.03
C PHE A 25 1.60 -8.59 -3.56
N LEU A 26 0.68 -7.84 -4.16
CA LEU A 26 0.62 -7.59 -5.59
C LEU A 26 0.96 -6.12 -5.86
N ILE A 27 2.02 -5.90 -6.64
CA ILE A 27 2.34 -4.58 -7.19
C ILE A 27 1.68 -4.48 -8.56
N ALA A 28 0.72 -3.56 -8.69
CA ALA A 28 -0.01 -3.37 -9.93
C ALA A 28 0.25 -1.96 -10.49
N PRO A 29 0.53 -1.82 -11.80
CA PRO A 29 0.47 -0.51 -12.43
C PRO A 29 -0.98 -0.08 -12.59
N SER A 30 -1.23 1.21 -12.39
CA SER A 30 -2.50 1.87 -12.66
C SER A 30 -2.74 1.95 -14.17
N LYS A 31 -3.45 0.97 -14.75
CA LYS A 31 -3.65 0.85 -16.22
C LYS A 31 -4.84 1.63 -16.78
N VAL A 32 -5.68 2.23 -15.94
CA VAL A 32 -6.95 2.83 -16.38
C VAL A 32 -6.76 4.33 -16.66
N ALA A 33 -7.13 4.77 -17.87
CA ALA A 33 -7.28 6.19 -18.17
C ALA A 33 -8.32 6.79 -17.21
N GLN A 34 -7.97 7.83 -16.45
CA GLN A 34 -8.73 8.38 -15.30
C GLN A 34 -8.56 7.67 -13.95
N SER A 35 -7.61 6.73 -13.82
CA SER A 35 -7.29 6.19 -12.50
C SER A 35 -6.84 7.30 -11.54
N ARG A 36 -7.35 7.23 -10.31
CA ARG A 36 -6.94 8.10 -9.19
C ARG A 36 -5.55 7.74 -8.68
N VAL A 37 -4.98 6.62 -9.12
CA VAL A 37 -3.66 6.14 -8.72
C VAL A 37 -2.61 6.70 -9.67
N GLU A 38 -1.55 7.23 -9.07
CA GLU A 38 -0.34 7.68 -9.75
C GLU A 38 0.70 6.56 -9.79
N GLY A 39 1.03 6.08 -11.00
CA GLY A 39 2.02 5.02 -11.19
C GLY A 39 1.56 3.65 -10.69
N TYR A 40 2.21 3.14 -9.64
CA TYR A 40 1.97 1.83 -9.06
C TYR A 40 1.21 1.92 -7.73
N GLU A 41 0.49 0.84 -7.43
CA GLU A 41 -0.23 0.59 -6.18
C GLU A 41 0.18 -0.78 -5.61
N ILE A 42 0.04 -0.92 -4.29
CA ILE A 42 0.29 -2.16 -3.55
C ILE A 42 -1.07 -2.70 -3.10
N HIS A 43 -1.35 -3.95 -3.45
CA HIS A 43 -2.46 -4.73 -2.92
C HIS A 43 -1.91 -5.80 -2.00
N MET A 44 -2.54 -5.99 -0.86
CA MET A 44 -2.19 -7.00 0.13
C MET A 44 -3.45 -7.79 0.46
N THR A 45 -3.40 -9.11 0.38
CA THR A 45 -4.51 -9.97 0.83
C THR A 45 -4.09 -10.83 2.00
N GLY A 46 -4.93 -10.90 3.03
CA GLY A 46 -4.63 -11.64 4.24
C GLY A 46 -5.42 -11.16 5.45
N LYS A 47 -5.30 -11.90 6.55
CA LYS A 47 -5.87 -11.52 7.83
C LYS A 47 -4.85 -10.67 8.59
N PHE A 48 -5.06 -9.35 8.57
CA PHE A 48 -4.19 -8.42 9.27
C PHE A 48 -4.59 -8.31 10.74
N SER A 49 -3.60 -8.41 11.64
CA SER A 49 -3.76 -8.06 13.04
C SER A 49 -4.14 -6.57 13.18
N GLU A 50 -4.74 -6.19 14.31
CA GLU A 50 -5.04 -4.77 14.58
C GLU A 50 -3.77 -3.91 14.67
N SER A 51 -2.66 -4.50 15.15
CA SER A 51 -1.33 -3.87 15.12
C SER A 51 -0.87 -3.58 13.69
N ALA A 52 -1.00 -4.54 12.77
CA ALA A 52 -0.66 -4.34 11.36
C ALA A 52 -1.54 -3.26 10.72
N LYS A 53 -2.86 -3.30 10.93
CA LYS A 53 -3.78 -2.28 10.39
C LYS A 53 -3.44 -0.87 10.88
N ARG A 54 -3.09 -0.75 12.16
CA ARG A 54 -2.66 0.54 12.75
C ARG A 54 -1.36 1.03 12.14
N TYR A 55 -0.36 0.16 12.04
CA TYR A 55 0.91 0.47 11.39
C TYR A 55 0.71 0.97 9.95
N LEU A 56 -0.12 0.27 9.15
CA LEU A 56 -0.40 0.65 7.77
C LEU A 56 -1.09 2.03 7.67
N ASN A 57 -1.99 2.35 8.60
CA ASN A 57 -2.62 3.68 8.66
C ASN A 57 -1.60 4.78 9.00
N ASP A 58 -0.76 4.55 10.01
CA ASP A 58 0.26 5.52 10.42
C ASP A 58 1.27 5.76 9.31
N LEU A 59 1.67 4.69 8.61
CA LEU A 59 2.54 4.75 7.43
C LEU A 59 1.91 5.57 6.30
N ALA A 60 0.63 5.35 6.01
CA ALA A 60 -0.09 6.08 4.98
C ALA A 60 -0.17 7.58 5.29
N ILE A 61 -0.46 7.95 6.55
CA ILE A 61 -0.47 9.36 7.00
C ILE A 61 0.93 9.97 6.86
N LYS A 62 1.96 9.30 7.40
CA LYS A 62 3.36 9.77 7.38
C LYS A 62 3.86 10.04 5.96
N LYS A 63 3.53 9.14 5.01
CA LYS A 63 3.98 9.23 3.62
C LYS A 63 2.98 9.93 2.69
N LYS A 64 1.86 10.46 3.21
CA LYS A 64 0.78 11.10 2.45
C LYS A 64 0.20 10.19 1.34
N LEU A 65 0.07 8.91 1.65
CA LEU A 65 -0.52 7.89 0.79
C LEU A 65 -2.01 7.71 1.12
N ALA A 66 -2.78 7.26 0.13
CA ALA A 66 -4.12 6.76 0.36
C ALA A 66 -4.07 5.27 0.70
N ILE A 67 -4.96 4.87 1.60
CA ILE A 67 -5.15 3.47 2.02
C ILE A 67 -6.63 3.12 1.99
N ILE A 68 -6.96 1.96 1.42
CA ILE A 68 -8.29 1.37 1.47
C ILE A 68 -8.15 0.03 2.19
N GLN A 69 -8.86 -0.14 3.30
CA GLN A 69 -8.85 -1.38 4.08
C GLN A 69 -10.21 -2.08 4.00
N HIS A 70 -10.18 -3.36 3.67
CA HIS A 70 -11.27 -4.32 3.78
C HIS A 70 -10.90 -5.38 4.83
N PRO A 71 -11.86 -6.19 5.32
CA PRO A 71 -11.57 -7.18 6.37
C PRO A 71 -10.40 -8.12 6.07
N GLU A 72 -10.18 -8.45 4.79
CA GLU A 72 -9.14 -9.40 4.35
C GLU A 72 -8.23 -8.83 3.25
N SER A 73 -8.28 -7.52 2.99
CA SER A 73 -7.39 -6.90 2.00
C SER A 73 -7.10 -5.45 2.30
N VAL A 74 -5.93 -4.99 1.86
CA VAL A 74 -5.50 -3.59 1.96
C VAL A 74 -4.91 -3.14 0.63
N MET A 75 -5.29 -1.95 0.18
CA MET A 75 -4.71 -1.31 -0.99
C MET A 75 -4.05 0.02 -0.59
N ILE A 76 -2.81 0.24 -1.02
CA ILE A 76 -2.02 1.44 -0.73
C ILE A 76 -1.57 2.08 -2.05
N TYR A 77 -1.81 3.37 -2.20
CA TYR A 77 -1.49 4.09 -3.42
C TYR A 77 -1.22 5.58 -3.21
N GLN A 78 -0.48 6.20 -4.14
CA GLN A 78 -0.37 7.65 -4.23
C GLN A 78 -1.55 8.20 -5.04
N VAL A 79 -2.25 9.18 -4.49
CA VAL A 79 -3.33 9.87 -5.23
C VAL A 79 -2.70 10.75 -6.30
N ARG A 80 -3.15 10.60 -7.54
CA ARG A 80 -2.79 11.47 -8.64
C ARG A 80 -3.21 12.90 -8.31
N SER A 81 -2.22 13.78 -8.17
CA SER A 81 -2.49 15.21 -8.06
C SER A 81 -3.18 15.65 -9.36
N LYS A 82 -4.34 16.32 -9.26
CA LYS A 82 -4.97 16.89 -10.47
C LYS A 82 -3.94 17.83 -11.14
N PRO A 83 -3.83 17.82 -12.48
CA PRO A 83 -3.07 18.84 -13.17
C PRO A 83 -3.60 20.24 -12.87
#